data_AF-A0AAT9FM60-F1
#
_entry.id   AF-A0AAT9FM60-F1
#
_cell.length_a   1.000
_cell.length_b   1.000
_cell.length_c   1.000
_cell.angle_alpha   90.00
_cell.angle_beta   90.00
_cell.angle_gamma   90.00
#
_symmetry.space_group_name_H-M   'P 1'
#
loop_
_entity.id
_entity.type
_entity.pdbx_description
1 polymer ?
#
loop_
_entity_poly.entity_id
_entity_poly.type
_entity_poly.pdbx_seq_one_letter_code
_entity_poly.pdbx_strand_id
1 'polypeptide(L)'
;MSGQSLGRKSLPVQLAERLEKDIHEGVWTDTLPGYRTLSAHYQVSEGTSKRAIQLLEQQGVIGPPEQGKNRKISRKARSSVEKMRLLIITDATFPLDKFDEKLLNDISVFWLHRGKSSADVDRVSGDLARYQHPAKLLSQWVHQHSATHLLFYGPPAPWIKAVIELGLPCYYLGGELGYAEFKNRVFPGSSQSWDLTLRDLLQRLRGMGHKHLLIPFDYGKRGFQKSVQATLYEIYQDRLSRAACEASVPVFQDFSPDSWQRNWEKEFMLRRPTCVVASNSFTVLSLYVFCARNNIKLGKDLSLICMQSDDILDWHDPRPTYLEYPYAKSLQDFKSWVRRGFPQRAHTYVKMVWNEGDTLTSI
;
A
#
# COMPACT_ATOMS: atom_id res chain seq x y z
N MET A 1 13.91 11.48 -28.37
CA MET A 1 14.69 10.78 -27.33
C MET A 1 15.79 11.71 -26.86
N SER A 2 15.54 12.48 -25.80
CA SER A 2 16.48 13.45 -25.25
C SER A 2 17.31 12.75 -24.16
N GLY A 3 18.58 12.47 -24.46
CA GLY A 3 19.51 11.87 -23.50
C GLY A 3 19.82 12.84 -22.36
N GLN A 4 19.35 12.53 -21.14
CA GLN A 4 19.83 13.21 -19.94
C GLN A 4 21.25 12.69 -19.63
N SER A 5 22.26 13.55 -19.78
CA SER A 5 23.59 13.27 -19.26
C SER A 5 23.52 13.23 -17.74
N LEU A 6 23.72 12.05 -17.13
CA LEU A 6 24.04 11.93 -15.72
C LEU A 6 25.37 12.68 -15.47
N GLY A 7 25.26 13.92 -15.00
CA GLY A 7 26.42 14.77 -14.72
C GLY A 7 27.36 14.08 -13.75
N ARG A 8 28.57 13.75 -14.20
CA ARG A 8 29.60 13.11 -13.38
C ARG A 8 30.01 14.10 -12.29
N LYS A 9 29.71 13.78 -11.02
CA LYS A 9 30.12 14.61 -9.87
C LYS A 9 31.63 14.82 -9.91
N SER A 10 32.09 16.02 -9.55
CA SER A 10 33.53 16.31 -9.49
C SER A 10 34.21 15.50 -8.38
N LEU A 11 35.50 15.19 -8.54
CA LEU A 11 36.27 14.44 -7.55
C LEU A 11 36.24 15.05 -6.13
N PRO A 12 36.27 16.40 -5.96
CA PRO A 12 36.11 17.00 -4.63
C PRO A 12 34.76 16.73 -3.98
N VAL A 13 33.67 16.71 -4.76
CA VAL A 13 32.32 16.43 -4.25
C VAL A 13 32.21 14.97 -3.83
N GLN A 14 32.73 14.05 -4.65
CA GLN A 14 32.75 12.62 -4.30
C GLN A 14 33.57 12.35 -3.04
N LEU A 15 34.70 13.04 -2.88
CA LEU A 15 35.54 12.91 -1.68
C LEU A 15 34.86 13.52 -0.45
N ALA A 16 34.19 14.67 -0.57
CA ALA A 16 33.42 15.25 0.53
C ALA A 16 32.32 14.29 1.01
N GLU A 17 31.55 13.70 0.08
CA GLU A 17 30.53 12.68 0.38
C GLU A 17 31.13 11.44 1.07
N ARG A 18 32.33 11.00 0.64
CA ARG A 18 33.03 9.88 1.28
C ARG A 18 33.51 10.22 2.70
N LEU A 19 34.10 11.39 2.89
CA LEU A 19 34.58 11.85 4.19
C LEU A 19 33.43 12.02 5.17
N GLU A 20 32.30 12.58 4.72
CA GLU A 20 31.08 12.68 5.51
C GLU A 20 30.63 11.27 5.94
N LYS A 21 30.58 10.31 5.02
CA LYS A 21 30.26 8.92 5.34
C LYS A 21 31.22 8.31 6.38
N ASP A 22 32.52 8.52 6.24
CA ASP A 22 33.52 7.98 7.17
C ASP A 22 33.44 8.64 8.57
N ILE A 23 33.07 9.91 8.65
CA ILE A 23 32.72 10.57 9.92
C ILE A 23 31.50 9.89 10.58
N HIS A 24 30.46 9.60 9.79
CA HIS A 24 29.25 8.93 10.29
C HIS A 24 29.52 7.48 10.74
N GLU A 25 30.37 6.76 10.02
CA GLU A 25 30.79 5.39 10.37
C GLU A 25 31.77 5.35 11.55
N GLY A 26 32.14 6.51 12.11
CA GLY A 26 33.03 6.60 13.27
C GLY A 26 34.50 6.38 12.95
N VAL A 27 34.88 6.35 11.67
CA VAL A 27 36.28 6.29 11.22
C VAL A 27 37.02 7.54 11.70
N TRP A 28 36.35 8.69 11.61
CA TRP A 28 36.84 9.96 12.15
C TRP A 28 35.92 10.44 13.25
N THR A 29 36.45 10.54 14.47
CA THR A 29 35.66 10.77 15.68
C THR A 29 35.63 12.24 16.08
N ASP A 30 36.71 12.76 16.66
CA ASP A 30 36.73 14.09 17.27
C ASP A 30 37.24 15.18 16.34
N THR A 31 38.18 14.82 15.46
CA THR A 31 38.82 15.76 14.53
C THR A 31 39.03 15.13 13.18
N LEU A 32 38.86 15.92 12.12
CA LEU A 32 39.21 15.52 10.76
C LEU A 32 40.71 15.77 10.50
N PRO A 33 41.47 14.77 10.02
CA PRO A 33 42.87 14.97 9.65
C PRO A 33 43.07 16.06 8.59
N GLY A 34 44.27 16.65 8.56
CA GLY A 34 44.65 17.64 7.56
C GLY A 34 44.71 17.08 6.13
N TYR A 35 44.67 17.97 5.13
CA TYR A 35 44.57 17.60 3.71
C TYR A 35 45.67 16.65 3.23
N ARG A 36 46.89 16.71 3.78
CA ARG A 36 47.98 15.80 3.42
C ARG A 36 47.68 14.35 3.80
N THR A 37 47.17 14.14 5.02
CA THR A 37 46.77 12.83 5.51
C THR A 37 45.60 12.28 4.71
N LEU A 38 44.61 13.12 4.40
CA LEU A 38 43.47 12.72 3.57
C LEU A 38 43.90 12.38 2.13
N SER A 39 44.80 13.17 1.54
CA SER A 39 45.33 12.89 0.20
C SER A 39 46.04 11.54 0.11
N ALA A 40 46.87 11.21 1.12
CA ALA A 40 47.52 9.91 1.18
C ALA A 40 46.51 8.78 1.39
N HIS A 41 45.55 8.95 2.31
CA HIS A 41 44.58 7.92 2.65
C HIS A 41 43.64 7.58 1.48
N TYR A 42 43.09 8.59 0.80
CA TYR A 42 42.14 8.41 -0.30
C TYR A 42 42.80 8.39 -1.68
N GLN A 43 44.14 8.46 -1.75
CA GLN A 43 44.93 8.48 -2.99
C GLN A 43 44.46 9.57 -3.98
N VAL A 44 44.25 10.78 -3.47
CA VAL A 44 43.79 11.95 -4.27
C VAL A 44 44.78 13.11 -4.20
N SER A 45 44.71 14.01 -5.18
CA SER A 45 45.52 15.23 -5.18
C SER A 45 45.25 16.11 -3.95
N GLU A 46 46.25 16.88 -3.50
CA GLU A 46 46.07 17.84 -2.39
C GLU A 46 44.99 18.88 -2.69
N GLY A 47 44.87 19.30 -3.96
CA GLY A 47 43.84 20.23 -4.40
C GLY A 47 42.43 19.66 -4.22
N THR A 48 42.25 18.36 -4.46
CA THR A 48 40.98 17.66 -4.24
C THR A 48 40.62 17.61 -2.76
N SER A 49 41.58 17.23 -1.90
CA SER A 49 41.38 17.18 -0.44
C SER A 49 41.05 18.55 0.15
N LYS A 50 41.79 19.61 -0.23
CA LYS A 50 41.52 20.97 0.25
C LYS A 50 40.11 21.43 -0.11
N ARG A 51 39.67 21.15 -1.34
CA ARG A 51 38.35 21.57 -1.83
C ARG A 51 37.22 20.74 -1.22
N ALA A 52 37.45 19.45 -0.96
CA ALA A 52 36.52 18.61 -0.20
C ALA A 52 36.36 19.08 1.26
N ILE A 53 37.45 19.45 1.94
CA ILE A 53 37.40 20.05 3.29
C ILE A 53 36.60 21.35 3.28
N GLN A 54 36.83 22.23 2.28
CA GLN A 54 36.06 23.47 2.15
C GLN A 54 34.56 23.21 1.97
N LEU A 55 34.18 22.19 1.21
CA LEU A 55 32.78 21.79 1.05
C LEU A 55 32.17 21.34 2.38
N LEU A 56 32.87 20.49 3.15
CA LEU A 56 32.42 20.05 4.47
C LEU A 56 32.30 21.20 5.48
N GLU A 57 33.19 22.19 5.39
CA GLU A 57 33.17 23.40 6.21
C GLU A 57 31.96 24.29 5.84
N GLN A 58 31.70 24.49 4.54
CA GLN A 58 30.50 25.21 4.05
C GLN A 58 29.20 24.52 4.44
N GLN A 59 29.20 23.18 4.53
CA GLN A 59 28.06 22.37 4.95
C GLN A 59 27.89 22.31 6.49
N GLY A 60 28.83 22.86 7.26
CA GLY A 60 28.79 22.84 8.73
C GLY A 60 29.07 21.46 9.36
N VAL A 61 29.61 20.51 8.58
CA VAL A 61 29.99 19.16 9.05
C VAL A 61 31.22 19.24 9.95
N ILE A 62 32.14 20.15 9.64
CA ILE A 62 33.35 20.43 10.41
C ILE A 62 33.44 21.92 10.76
N GLY A 63 34.10 22.25 11.87
CA GLY A 63 34.30 23.62 12.32
C GLY A 63 35.35 24.39 11.48
N PRO A 64 35.40 25.73 11.65
CA PRO A 64 36.38 26.57 10.97
C PRO A 64 37.82 26.20 11.35
N PRO A 65 38.81 26.54 10.50
CA PRO A 65 40.21 26.29 10.80
C PRO A 65 40.67 27.05 12.05
N GLU A 66 41.29 26.33 12.99
CA GLU A 66 42.12 26.90 14.05
C GLU A 66 43.59 26.72 13.68
N GLN A 67 44.41 27.77 13.85
CA GLN A 67 45.83 27.72 13.48
C GLN A 67 46.55 26.57 14.19
N GLY A 68 47.21 25.70 13.43
CA GLY A 68 48.00 24.58 13.93
C GLY A 68 47.18 23.39 14.48
N LYS A 69 45.85 23.39 14.35
CA LYS A 69 44.99 22.31 14.86
C LYS A 69 44.14 21.66 13.76
N ASN A 70 43.81 20.39 13.98
CA ASN A 70 42.83 19.68 13.16
C ASN A 70 41.43 20.30 13.36
N ARG A 71 40.60 20.27 12.31
CA ARG A 71 39.23 20.79 12.37
C ARG A 71 38.39 19.85 13.25
N LYS A 72 37.64 20.41 14.19
CA LYS A 72 36.69 19.65 15.02
C LYS A 72 35.51 19.20 14.17
N ILE A 73 35.10 17.95 14.32
CA ILE A 73 33.87 17.45 13.72
C ILE A 73 32.69 17.99 14.54
N SER A 74 31.70 18.57 13.86
CA SER A 74 30.55 19.20 14.52
C SER A 74 29.74 18.16 15.28
N ARG A 75 29.30 18.48 16.51
CA ARG A 75 28.45 17.57 17.31
C ARG A 75 27.10 17.30 16.62
N LYS A 76 26.62 18.24 15.80
CA LYS A 76 25.46 18.04 14.90
C LYS A 76 25.72 16.95 13.85
N ALA A 77 26.94 16.87 13.29
CA ALA A 77 27.32 15.82 12.34
C ALA A 77 27.43 14.44 13.00
N ARG A 78 27.75 14.38 14.30
CA ARG A 78 27.71 13.15 15.11
C ARG A 78 26.30 12.74 15.57
N SER A 79 25.34 13.68 15.64
CA SER A 79 24.05 13.48 16.31
C SER A 79 22.83 13.49 15.40
N SER A 80 22.98 13.39 14.07
CA SER A 80 21.83 13.43 13.16
C SER A 80 21.83 12.32 12.12
N VAL A 81 22.22 11.09 12.49
CA VAL A 81 21.60 9.96 11.81
C VAL A 81 20.17 9.92 12.32
N GLU A 82 19.28 10.63 11.64
CA GLU A 82 17.85 10.58 11.90
C GLU A 82 17.43 9.11 11.78
N LYS A 83 17.18 8.46 12.92
CA LYS A 83 16.81 7.05 12.95
C LYS A 83 15.53 6.88 12.14
N MET A 84 15.63 6.13 11.04
CA MET A 84 14.51 5.90 10.14
C MET A 84 13.71 4.71 10.65
N ARG A 85 12.77 4.94 11.55
CA ARG A 85 11.93 3.88 12.12
C ARG A 85 10.54 3.92 11.52
N LEU A 86 10.23 2.90 10.71
CA LEU A 86 8.92 2.73 10.12
C LEU A 86 8.08 1.81 11.01
N LEU A 87 6.92 2.30 11.44
CA LEU A 87 5.90 1.47 12.08
C LEU A 87 4.80 1.16 11.06
N ILE A 88 4.62 -0.13 10.78
CA ILE A 88 3.54 -0.65 9.94
C ILE A 88 2.36 -1.02 10.84
N ILE A 89 1.20 -0.45 10.56
CA ILE A 89 -0.02 -0.65 11.34
C ILE A 89 -1.07 -1.35 10.47
N THR A 90 -1.64 -2.43 10.99
CA THR A 90 -2.63 -3.29 10.31
C THR A 90 -3.81 -3.60 11.23
N ASP A 91 -4.94 -4.03 10.66
CA ASP A 91 -6.08 -4.52 11.44
C ASP A 91 -5.91 -6.00 11.78
N ALA A 92 -6.14 -6.37 13.04
CA ALA A 92 -6.07 -7.75 13.50
C ALA A 92 -7.37 -8.54 13.27
N THR A 93 -8.47 -7.88 12.90
CA THR A 93 -9.77 -8.51 12.70
C THR A 93 -9.91 -9.24 11.37
N PHE A 94 -9.06 -8.89 10.40
CA PHE A 94 -9.03 -9.55 9.09
C PHE A 94 -7.62 -10.03 8.80
N PRO A 95 -7.43 -11.31 8.45
CA PRO A 95 -6.12 -11.78 8.01
C PRO A 95 -5.74 -11.03 6.72
N LEU A 96 -4.49 -10.58 6.65
CA LEU A 96 -3.93 -10.11 5.40
C LEU A 96 -3.88 -11.28 4.41
N ASP A 97 -4.23 -11.01 3.15
CA ASP A 97 -3.99 -11.99 2.11
C ASP A 97 -2.49 -12.09 1.79
N LYS A 98 -2.10 -13.13 1.05
CA LYS A 98 -0.70 -13.39 0.72
C LYS A 98 -0.05 -12.24 -0.06
N PHE A 99 -0.82 -11.54 -0.90
CA PHE A 99 -0.28 -10.47 -1.71
C PHE A 99 -0.05 -9.20 -0.90
N ASP A 100 -0.96 -8.89 0.01
CA ASP A 100 -0.79 -7.78 0.95
C ASP A 100 0.38 -8.02 1.89
N GLU A 101 0.53 -9.24 2.43
CA GLU A 101 1.72 -9.62 3.20
C GLU A 101 3.01 -9.44 2.39
N LYS A 102 3.00 -9.90 1.14
CA LYS A 102 4.13 -9.73 0.24
C LYS A 102 4.44 -8.25 0.00
N LEU A 103 3.44 -7.40 -0.24
CA LEU A 103 3.62 -5.97 -0.42
C LEU A 103 4.25 -5.32 0.82
N LEU A 104 3.71 -5.60 2.01
CA LEU A 104 4.24 -5.07 3.26
C LEU A 104 5.66 -5.56 3.52
N ASN A 105 5.97 -6.81 3.17
CA ASN A 105 7.31 -7.36 3.26
C ASN A 105 8.28 -6.66 2.28
N ASP A 106 7.88 -6.49 1.03
CA ASP A 106 8.69 -5.79 0.01
C ASP A 106 8.95 -4.31 0.40
N ILE A 107 7.98 -3.67 1.06
CA ILE A 107 8.14 -2.33 1.65
C ILE A 107 9.15 -2.36 2.80
N SER A 108 9.02 -3.32 3.71
CA SER A 108 9.92 -3.48 4.87
C SER A 108 11.37 -3.68 4.40
N VAL A 109 11.58 -4.60 3.45
CA VAL A 109 12.88 -4.86 2.82
C VAL A 109 13.44 -3.59 2.19
N PHE A 110 12.65 -2.85 1.41
CA PHE A 110 13.12 -1.60 0.80
C PHE A 110 13.51 -0.54 1.84
N TRP A 111 12.74 -0.41 2.93
CA TRP A 111 13.01 0.54 4.00
C TRP A 111 14.36 0.27 4.66
N LEU A 112 14.58 -0.98 5.09
CA LEU A 112 15.82 -1.43 5.72
C LEU A 112 17.04 -1.19 4.80
N HIS A 113 16.92 -1.53 3.51
CA HIS A 113 18.01 -1.30 2.55
C HIS A 113 18.36 0.19 2.37
N ARG A 114 17.37 1.09 2.51
CA ARG A 114 17.59 2.53 2.35
C ARG A 114 18.33 3.13 3.55
N GLY A 115 17.84 2.88 4.76
CA GLY A 115 18.44 3.47 5.96
C GLY A 115 19.67 2.72 6.47
N LYS A 116 20.02 1.58 5.86
CA LYS A 116 21.18 0.78 6.26
C LYS A 116 21.12 0.48 7.78
N SER A 117 22.19 0.73 8.52
CA SER A 117 22.30 0.48 9.96
C SER A 117 21.42 1.38 10.83
N SER A 118 20.74 2.40 10.28
CA SER A 118 19.86 3.29 11.03
C SER A 118 18.37 3.15 10.70
N ALA A 119 18.02 2.25 9.76
CA ALA A 119 16.64 1.90 9.50
C ALA A 119 16.18 0.75 10.40
N ASP A 120 14.94 0.86 10.84
CA ASP A 120 14.23 -0.17 11.60
C ASP A 120 12.80 -0.28 11.08
N VAL A 121 12.21 -1.46 11.18
CA VAL A 121 10.81 -1.70 10.80
C VAL A 121 10.13 -2.54 11.86
N ASP A 122 9.09 -1.99 12.48
CA ASP A 122 8.23 -2.69 13.40
C ASP A 122 6.83 -2.85 12.81
N ARG A 123 6.12 -3.90 13.23
CA ARG A 123 4.73 -4.14 12.87
C ARG A 123 3.87 -4.25 14.12
N VAL A 124 2.73 -3.59 14.10
CA VAL A 124 1.68 -3.73 15.13
C VAL A 124 0.34 -3.99 14.46
N SER A 125 -0.51 -4.74 15.17
CA SER A 125 -1.89 -5.00 14.77
C SER A 125 -2.81 -4.86 15.97
N GLY A 126 -4.07 -4.50 15.70
CA GLY A 126 -5.11 -4.40 16.72
C GLY A 126 -6.49 -4.36 16.07
N ASP A 127 -7.55 -4.50 16.88
CA ASP A 127 -8.92 -4.34 16.41
C ASP A 127 -9.22 -2.85 16.18
N LEU A 128 -8.85 -2.35 15.00
CA LEU A 128 -8.93 -0.93 14.68
C LEU A 128 -10.38 -0.47 14.58
N ALA A 129 -11.28 -1.34 14.14
CA ALA A 129 -12.70 -1.04 13.96
C ALA A 129 -13.44 -0.82 15.29
N ARG A 130 -13.10 -1.57 16.35
CA ARG A 130 -13.82 -1.49 17.64
C ARG A 130 -13.14 -0.61 18.69
N TYR A 131 -11.86 -0.29 18.51
CA TYR A 131 -11.11 0.46 19.50
C TYR A 131 -11.58 1.92 19.65
N GLN A 132 -11.95 2.31 20.87
CA GLN A 132 -12.62 3.59 21.14
C GLN A 132 -11.69 4.80 21.26
N HIS A 133 -10.38 4.59 21.45
CA HIS A 133 -9.42 5.67 21.71
C HIS A 133 -8.20 5.67 20.76
N PRO A 134 -8.37 5.72 19.42
CA PRO A 134 -7.30 5.61 18.44
C PRO A 134 -6.05 6.46 18.74
N ALA A 135 -6.22 7.75 19.08
CA ALA A 135 -5.11 8.66 19.36
C ALA A 135 -4.22 8.21 20.54
N LYS A 136 -4.81 7.65 21.59
CA LYS A 136 -4.08 7.16 22.76
C LYS A 136 -3.23 5.94 22.41
N LEU A 137 -3.83 4.96 21.72
CA LEU A 137 -3.13 3.73 21.35
C LEU A 137 -2.06 3.99 20.26
N LEU A 138 -2.38 4.83 19.27
CA LEU A 138 -1.42 5.24 18.26
C LEU A 138 -0.20 5.92 18.90
N SER A 139 -0.41 6.86 19.82
CA SER A 139 0.69 7.53 20.54
C SER A 139 1.52 6.54 21.36
N GLN A 140 0.87 5.56 21.99
CA GLN A 140 1.55 4.49 22.72
C GLN A 140 2.43 3.64 21.79
N TRP A 141 1.91 3.16 20.66
CA TRP A 141 2.70 2.38 19.71
C TRP A 141 3.86 3.19 19.13
N VAL A 142 3.62 4.44 18.75
CA VAL A 142 4.65 5.34 18.24
C VAL A 142 5.77 5.53 19.26
N HIS A 143 5.43 5.72 20.55
CA HIS A 143 6.40 5.85 21.62
C HIS A 143 7.17 4.55 21.87
N GLN A 144 6.47 3.42 22.00
CA GLN A 144 7.05 2.10 22.25
C GLN A 144 8.07 1.70 21.18
N HIS A 145 7.74 1.97 19.91
CA HIS A 145 8.60 1.64 18.77
C HIS A 145 9.54 2.79 18.37
N SER A 146 9.47 3.93 19.06
CA SER A 146 10.18 5.16 18.67
C SER A 146 10.02 5.48 17.18
N ALA A 147 8.79 5.31 16.68
CA ALA A 147 8.48 5.43 15.26
C ALA A 147 8.66 6.88 14.80
N THR A 148 9.39 7.07 13.69
CA THR A 148 9.53 8.38 13.04
C THR A 148 8.66 8.48 11.79
N HIS A 149 8.22 7.35 11.26
CA HIS A 149 7.40 7.24 10.07
C HIS A 149 6.34 6.15 10.25
N LEU A 150 5.20 6.35 9.61
CA LEU A 150 4.09 5.42 9.64
C LEU A 150 3.79 4.88 8.24
N LEU A 151 3.42 3.62 8.18
CA LEU A 151 2.65 3.06 7.08
C LEU A 151 1.38 2.46 7.68
N PHE A 152 0.24 2.87 7.15
CA PHE A 152 -1.05 2.44 7.66
C PHE A 152 -1.82 1.70 6.58
N TYR A 153 -2.06 0.41 6.80
CA TYR A 153 -2.83 -0.44 5.91
C TYR A 153 -4.31 -0.43 6.34
N GLY A 154 -5.19 0.00 5.43
CA GLY A 154 -6.64 0.00 5.59
C GLY A 154 -7.21 0.78 6.77
N PRO A 155 -6.69 1.97 7.17
CA PRO A 155 -7.17 2.61 8.40
C PRO A 155 -8.62 3.10 8.30
N PRO A 156 -9.43 2.88 9.35
CA PRO A 156 -10.72 3.54 9.53
C PRO A 156 -10.58 5.06 9.75
N ALA A 157 -11.64 5.81 9.48
CA ALA A 157 -11.64 7.28 9.60
C ALA A 157 -11.17 7.83 10.97
N PRO A 158 -11.57 7.27 12.13
CA PRO A 158 -11.06 7.72 13.43
C PRO A 158 -9.54 7.60 13.59
N TRP A 159 -8.92 6.58 12.97
CA TRP A 159 -7.47 6.38 13.00
C TRP A 159 -6.74 7.33 12.06
N ILE A 160 -7.32 7.62 10.89
CA ILE A 160 -6.78 8.65 9.98
C ILE A 160 -6.70 10.00 10.70
N LYS A 161 -7.77 10.38 11.43
CA LYS A 161 -7.78 11.61 12.24
C LYS A 161 -6.67 11.62 13.29
N ALA A 162 -6.51 10.53 14.03
CA ALA A 162 -5.45 10.39 15.04
C ALA A 162 -4.03 10.53 14.45
N VAL A 163 -3.78 9.98 13.26
CA VAL A 163 -2.49 10.12 12.57
C VAL A 163 -2.22 11.56 12.17
N ILE A 164 -3.24 12.29 11.69
CA ILE A 164 -3.09 13.70 11.36
C ILE A 164 -2.72 14.50 12.60
N GLU A 165 -3.42 14.29 13.72
CA GLU A 165 -3.15 14.98 14.98
C GLU A 165 -1.74 14.71 15.51
N LEU A 166 -1.22 13.50 15.28
CA LEU A 166 0.14 13.11 15.63
C LEU A 166 1.22 13.85 14.81
N GLY A 167 0.91 14.24 13.57
CA GLY A 167 1.82 15.03 12.73
C GLY A 167 3.03 14.27 12.16
N LEU A 168 3.10 12.94 12.30
CA LEU A 168 4.17 12.13 11.69
C LEU A 168 3.91 11.88 10.19
N PRO A 169 4.97 11.75 9.37
CA PRO A 169 4.84 11.30 8.00
C PRO A 169 4.18 9.91 7.95
N CYS A 170 3.05 9.82 7.26
CA CYS A 170 2.31 8.58 7.10
C CYS A 170 2.05 8.27 5.63
N TYR A 171 2.29 7.01 5.25
CA TYR A 171 1.88 6.47 3.96
C TYR A 171 0.67 5.55 4.12
N TYR A 172 -0.40 5.83 3.40
CA TYR A 172 -1.67 5.10 3.49
C TYR A 172 -1.77 4.06 2.37
N LEU A 173 -2.00 2.80 2.72
CA LEU A 173 -2.39 1.74 1.79
C LEU A 173 -3.88 1.44 1.98
N GLY A 174 -4.74 2.00 1.14
CA GLY A 174 -6.19 1.89 1.33
C GLY A 174 -6.73 2.75 2.48
N GLY A 175 -7.87 2.33 3.03
CA GLY A 175 -8.56 2.98 4.15
C GLY A 175 -9.68 3.93 3.74
N GLU A 176 -10.31 4.52 4.74
CA GLU A 176 -11.51 5.37 4.61
C GLU A 176 -11.16 6.84 4.26
N LEU A 177 -10.23 7.03 3.32
CA LEU A 177 -9.72 8.36 2.95
C LEU A 177 -10.73 9.22 2.16
N GLY A 178 -11.79 8.60 1.61
CA GLY A 178 -12.82 9.26 0.80
C GLY A 178 -13.96 9.91 1.59
N TYR A 179 -13.93 9.86 2.93
CA TYR A 179 -14.97 10.48 3.74
C TYR A 179 -15.01 12.01 3.56
N ALA A 180 -16.21 12.60 3.67
CA ALA A 180 -16.43 14.02 3.43
C ALA A 180 -15.52 14.93 4.26
N GLU A 181 -15.20 14.51 5.49
CA GLU A 181 -14.28 15.22 6.40
C GLU A 181 -12.83 15.32 5.89
N PHE A 182 -12.44 14.45 4.95
CA PHE A 182 -11.09 14.36 4.40
C PHE A 182 -10.98 14.88 2.96
N LYS A 183 -12.10 15.31 2.35
CA LYS A 183 -12.20 15.66 0.91
C LYS A 183 -11.18 16.71 0.43
N ASN A 184 -10.77 17.64 1.29
CA ASN A 184 -9.83 18.71 0.97
C ASN A 184 -8.40 18.45 1.49
N ARG A 185 -8.12 17.23 1.95
CA ARG A 185 -6.82 16.86 2.49
C ARG A 185 -6.07 15.94 1.54
N VAL A 186 -4.76 15.94 1.74
CA VAL A 186 -3.81 15.26 0.87
C VAL A 186 -3.15 14.16 1.69
N PHE A 187 -3.33 12.90 1.28
CA PHE A 187 -2.82 11.74 1.99
C PHE A 187 -1.83 10.99 1.10
N PRO A 188 -0.52 11.00 1.42
CA PRO A 188 0.46 10.21 0.68
C PRO A 188 0.08 8.74 0.77
N GLY A 189 -0.17 8.10 -0.36
CA GLY A 189 -0.65 6.73 -0.32
C GLY A 189 -1.00 6.19 -1.68
N SER A 190 -1.35 4.91 -1.70
CA SER A 190 -1.94 4.25 -2.85
C SER A 190 -3.06 3.32 -2.44
N SER A 191 -4.12 3.27 -3.24
CA SER A 191 -5.26 2.39 -3.02
C SER A 191 -6.00 2.15 -4.32
N GLN A 192 -6.85 1.13 -4.34
CA GLN A 192 -7.83 0.99 -5.41
C GLN A 192 -8.99 1.94 -5.12
N SER A 193 -9.53 2.57 -6.17
CA SER A 193 -10.82 3.22 -6.05
C SER A 193 -11.90 2.16 -6.20
N TRP A 194 -12.52 1.77 -5.08
CA TRP A 194 -13.60 0.77 -5.08
C TRP A 194 -14.78 1.22 -5.94
N ASP A 195 -15.19 2.49 -5.82
CA ASP A 195 -16.32 3.03 -6.57
C ASP A 195 -16.06 3.04 -8.08
N LEU A 196 -14.87 3.47 -8.52
CA LEU A 196 -14.52 3.45 -9.94
C LEU A 196 -14.40 2.02 -10.46
N THR A 197 -13.76 1.13 -9.70
CA THR A 197 -13.60 -0.29 -10.07
C THR A 197 -14.96 -0.96 -10.21
N LEU A 198 -15.86 -0.74 -9.25
CA LEU A 198 -17.20 -1.32 -9.26
C LEU A 198 -18.03 -0.76 -10.41
N ARG A 199 -17.93 0.55 -10.71
CA ARG A 199 -18.61 1.16 -11.86
C ARG A 199 -18.14 0.56 -13.17
N ASP A 200 -16.82 0.50 -13.40
CA ASP A 200 -16.22 -0.09 -14.60
C ASP A 200 -16.67 -1.56 -14.75
N LEU A 201 -16.62 -2.33 -13.66
CA LEU A 201 -17.07 -3.73 -13.63
C LEU A 201 -18.54 -3.87 -14.02
N LEU A 202 -19.43 -3.15 -13.35
CA LEU A 202 -20.88 -3.27 -13.55
C LEU A 202 -21.32 -2.76 -14.92
N GLN A 203 -20.68 -1.71 -15.44
CA GLN A 203 -20.88 -1.23 -16.81
C GLN A 203 -20.47 -2.28 -17.84
N ARG A 204 -19.32 -2.94 -17.64
CA ARG A 204 -18.88 -4.03 -18.52
C ARG A 204 -19.86 -5.18 -18.50
N LEU A 205 -20.29 -5.65 -17.32
CA LEU A 205 -21.30 -6.71 -17.19
C LEU A 205 -22.64 -6.32 -17.86
N ARG A 206 -23.05 -5.06 -17.73
CA ARG A 206 -24.28 -4.55 -18.37
C ARG A 206 -24.17 -4.57 -19.90
N GLY A 207 -23.01 -4.18 -20.42
CA GLY A 207 -22.68 -4.20 -21.85
C GLY A 207 -22.61 -5.62 -22.42
N MET A 208 -22.24 -6.61 -21.59
CA MET A 208 -22.24 -8.04 -21.94
C MET A 208 -23.63 -8.69 -21.84
N GLY A 209 -24.69 -7.92 -21.55
CA GLY A 209 -26.06 -8.43 -21.53
C GLY A 209 -26.52 -9.02 -20.20
N HIS A 210 -25.65 -9.08 -19.17
CA HIS A 210 -26.06 -9.55 -17.85
C HIS A 210 -27.12 -8.61 -17.24
N LYS A 211 -28.17 -9.21 -16.66
CA LYS A 211 -29.30 -8.50 -16.02
C LYS A 211 -29.55 -8.96 -14.59
N HIS A 212 -29.27 -10.22 -14.28
CA HIS A 212 -29.48 -10.80 -12.96
C HIS A 212 -28.13 -11.06 -12.30
N LEU A 213 -27.61 -10.05 -11.61
CA LEU A 213 -26.36 -10.14 -10.88
C LEU A 213 -26.59 -10.63 -9.46
N LEU A 214 -25.63 -11.40 -8.94
CA LEU A 214 -25.51 -11.76 -7.53
C LEU A 214 -24.12 -11.37 -7.02
N ILE A 215 -24.06 -10.52 -6.00
CA ILE A 215 -22.83 -9.96 -5.43
C ILE A 215 -22.85 -10.21 -3.91
N PRO A 216 -22.57 -11.44 -3.46
CA PRO A 216 -22.65 -11.77 -2.05
C PRO A 216 -21.44 -11.22 -1.28
N PHE A 217 -21.70 -10.68 -0.10
CA PHE A 217 -20.68 -10.25 0.85
C PHE A 217 -20.64 -11.17 2.06
N ASP A 218 -19.43 -11.38 2.60
CA ASP A 218 -19.29 -11.83 3.98
C ASP A 218 -19.73 -10.74 4.96
N TYR A 219 -20.07 -11.14 6.19
CA TYR A 219 -20.50 -10.20 7.24
C TYR A 219 -19.46 -9.11 7.55
N GLY A 220 -18.17 -9.43 7.42
CA GLY A 220 -17.06 -8.50 7.68
C GLY A 220 -17.06 -7.31 6.73
N LYS A 221 -17.49 -7.51 5.48
CA LYS A 221 -17.55 -6.49 4.43
C LYS A 221 -18.92 -5.80 4.30
N ARG A 222 -19.84 -5.97 5.26
CA ARG A 222 -21.20 -5.36 5.22
C ARG A 222 -21.19 -3.83 5.05
N GLY A 223 -20.12 -3.15 5.46
CA GLY A 223 -19.97 -1.69 5.30
C GLY A 223 -20.01 -1.24 3.84
N PHE A 224 -19.60 -2.10 2.91
CA PHE A 224 -19.61 -1.82 1.47
C PHE A 224 -20.96 -2.09 0.80
N GLN A 225 -21.85 -2.85 1.47
CA GLN A 225 -23.11 -3.31 0.88
C GLN A 225 -23.94 -2.15 0.32
N LYS A 226 -24.15 -1.09 1.11
CA LYS A 226 -24.94 0.06 0.69
C LYS A 226 -24.34 0.81 -0.51
N SER A 227 -23.01 0.95 -0.55
CA SER A 227 -22.33 1.60 -1.69
C SER A 227 -22.50 0.78 -2.96
N VAL A 228 -22.38 -0.55 -2.84
CA VAL A 228 -22.54 -1.48 -3.97
C VAL A 228 -23.98 -1.47 -4.48
N GLN A 229 -24.97 -1.52 -3.58
CA GLN A 229 -26.39 -1.42 -3.94
C GLN A 229 -26.71 -0.10 -4.64
N ALA A 230 -26.18 1.02 -4.14
CA ALA A 230 -26.39 2.34 -4.74
C ALA A 230 -25.80 2.42 -6.16
N THR A 231 -24.58 1.93 -6.34
CA THR A 231 -23.90 1.92 -7.64
C THR A 231 -24.57 0.97 -8.63
N LEU A 232 -25.01 -0.21 -8.15
CA LEU A 232 -25.79 -1.16 -8.95
C LEU A 232 -27.10 -0.52 -9.43
N TYR A 233 -27.84 0.14 -8.53
CA TYR A 233 -29.07 0.84 -8.91
C TYR A 233 -28.79 1.96 -9.91
N GLU A 234 -27.76 2.77 -9.71
CA GLU A 234 -27.41 3.84 -10.66
C GLU A 234 -27.17 3.29 -12.09
N ILE A 235 -26.49 2.15 -12.20
CA ILE A 235 -26.13 1.54 -13.48
C ILE A 235 -27.28 0.72 -14.09
N TYR A 236 -28.17 0.14 -13.28
CA TYR A 236 -29.23 -0.78 -13.73
C TYR A 236 -30.65 -0.28 -13.52
N GLN A 237 -30.87 0.96 -13.07
CA GLN A 237 -32.22 1.50 -12.79
C GLN A 237 -33.20 1.45 -13.98
N ASP A 238 -32.70 1.39 -15.22
CA ASP A 238 -33.52 1.21 -16.42
C ASP A 238 -34.00 -0.24 -16.63
N ARG A 239 -33.39 -1.20 -15.92
CA ARG A 239 -33.64 -2.65 -16.06
C ARG A 239 -34.14 -3.32 -14.77
N LEU A 240 -33.78 -2.77 -13.61
CA LEU A 240 -34.03 -3.35 -12.29
C LEU A 240 -34.65 -2.31 -11.36
N SER A 241 -35.62 -2.75 -10.56
CA SER A 241 -36.12 -1.94 -9.45
C SER A 241 -35.06 -1.81 -8.36
N ARG A 242 -35.20 -0.78 -7.52
CA ARG A 242 -34.32 -0.60 -6.35
C ARG A 242 -34.29 -1.82 -5.44
N ALA A 243 -35.46 -2.41 -5.17
CA ALA A 243 -35.56 -3.63 -4.35
C ALA A 243 -34.85 -4.82 -4.99
N ALA A 244 -34.89 -4.95 -6.31
CA ALA A 244 -34.13 -5.99 -7.02
C ALA A 244 -32.62 -5.79 -6.87
N CYS A 245 -32.12 -4.57 -7.04
CA CYS A 245 -30.70 -4.24 -6.83
C CYS A 245 -30.25 -4.47 -5.39
N GLU A 246 -31.06 -4.07 -4.40
CA GLU A 246 -30.76 -4.30 -2.99
C GLU A 246 -30.64 -5.79 -2.69
N ALA A 247 -31.57 -6.57 -3.26
CA ALA A 247 -31.60 -8.00 -3.07
C ALA A 247 -30.44 -8.71 -3.80
N SER A 248 -29.94 -8.20 -4.94
CA SER A 248 -28.74 -8.74 -5.63
C SER A 248 -27.45 -8.72 -4.80
N VAL A 249 -27.43 -8.05 -3.66
CA VAL A 249 -26.25 -7.89 -2.81
C VAL A 249 -26.51 -8.47 -1.40
N PRO A 250 -26.72 -9.79 -1.26
CA PRO A 250 -26.98 -10.39 0.04
C PRO A 250 -25.72 -10.42 0.91
N VAL A 251 -25.92 -10.41 2.23
CA VAL A 251 -24.84 -10.60 3.21
C VAL A 251 -25.00 -11.97 3.84
N PHE A 252 -23.97 -12.81 3.72
CA PHE A 252 -23.92 -14.12 4.34
C PHE A 252 -23.30 -13.97 5.73
N GLN A 253 -24.05 -14.35 6.76
CA GLN A 253 -23.70 -14.09 8.15
C GLN A 253 -22.48 -14.90 8.62
N ASP A 254 -22.39 -16.15 8.19
CA ASP A 254 -21.34 -17.07 8.64
C ASP A 254 -20.31 -17.33 7.54
N PHE A 255 -19.03 -17.24 7.90
CA PHE A 255 -17.91 -17.59 7.04
C PHE A 255 -17.55 -19.08 7.21
N SER A 256 -18.50 -19.96 6.84
CA SER A 256 -18.30 -21.41 6.86
C SER A 256 -18.75 -22.05 5.53
N PRO A 257 -18.08 -23.12 5.06
CA PRO A 257 -18.46 -23.79 3.82
C PRO A 257 -19.95 -24.16 3.77
N ASP A 258 -20.49 -24.76 4.82
CA ASP A 258 -21.89 -25.21 4.89
C ASP A 258 -22.89 -24.06 4.84
N SER A 259 -22.58 -22.93 5.52
CA SER A 259 -23.46 -21.75 5.43
C SER A 259 -23.47 -21.18 4.03
N TRP A 260 -22.32 -21.13 3.36
CA TRP A 260 -22.24 -20.62 2.00
C TRP A 260 -23.00 -21.51 1.01
N GLN A 261 -22.90 -22.84 1.11
CA GLN A 261 -23.65 -23.76 0.24
C GLN A 261 -25.17 -23.58 0.37
N ARG A 262 -25.70 -23.50 1.61
CA ARG A 262 -27.14 -23.24 1.84
C ARG A 262 -27.59 -21.88 1.29
N ASN A 263 -26.74 -20.87 1.42
CA ASN A 263 -27.04 -19.55 0.85
C ASN A 263 -27.03 -19.59 -0.68
N TRP A 264 -26.13 -20.32 -1.32
CA TRP A 264 -26.15 -20.50 -2.77
C TRP A 264 -27.45 -21.16 -3.24
N GLU A 265 -27.87 -22.26 -2.62
CA GLU A 265 -29.14 -22.92 -2.94
C GLU A 265 -30.32 -21.93 -2.88
N LYS A 266 -30.43 -21.19 -1.78
CA LYS A 266 -31.46 -20.18 -1.58
C LYS A 266 -31.42 -19.08 -2.66
N GLU A 267 -30.27 -18.45 -2.86
CA GLU A 267 -30.15 -17.31 -3.76
C GLU A 267 -30.32 -17.71 -5.24
N PHE A 268 -29.85 -18.90 -5.65
CA PHE A 268 -30.04 -19.40 -7.01
C PHE A 268 -31.49 -19.79 -7.31
N MET A 269 -32.20 -20.39 -6.34
CA MET A 269 -33.63 -20.66 -6.48
C MET A 269 -34.45 -19.38 -6.63
N LEU A 270 -34.15 -18.35 -5.83
CA LEU A 270 -34.91 -17.11 -5.80
C LEU A 270 -34.59 -16.18 -6.97
N ARG A 271 -33.32 -16.08 -7.37
CA ARG A 271 -32.86 -15.02 -8.28
C ARG A 271 -32.50 -15.48 -9.67
N ARG A 272 -32.10 -16.75 -9.83
CA ARG A 272 -31.57 -17.29 -11.08
C ARG A 272 -30.53 -16.35 -11.72
N PRO A 273 -29.42 -16.06 -11.00
CA PRO A 273 -28.43 -15.11 -11.47
C PRO A 273 -27.79 -15.60 -12.78
N THR A 274 -27.44 -14.66 -13.66
CA THR A 274 -26.67 -14.95 -14.86
C THR A 274 -25.18 -14.59 -14.71
N CYS A 275 -24.83 -13.86 -13.65
CA CYS A 275 -23.45 -13.61 -13.26
C CYS A 275 -23.31 -13.47 -11.74
N VAL A 276 -22.26 -14.09 -11.19
CA VAL A 276 -21.84 -13.89 -9.80
C VAL A 276 -20.57 -13.05 -9.75
N VAL A 277 -20.57 -12.00 -8.94
CA VAL A 277 -19.38 -11.21 -8.60
C VAL A 277 -18.91 -11.64 -7.21
N ALA A 278 -17.87 -12.47 -7.18
CA ALA A 278 -17.26 -12.97 -5.96
C ALA A 278 -16.29 -11.95 -5.37
N SER A 279 -16.29 -11.78 -4.05
CA SER A 279 -15.43 -10.79 -3.39
C SER A 279 -14.04 -11.30 -3.02
N ASN A 280 -13.81 -12.63 -3.03
CA ASN A 280 -12.54 -13.29 -2.70
C ASN A 280 -12.49 -14.73 -3.26
N SER A 281 -11.34 -15.39 -3.16
CA SER A 281 -11.10 -16.75 -3.63
C SER A 281 -11.92 -17.83 -2.89
N PHE A 282 -12.24 -17.63 -1.62
CA PHE A 282 -13.10 -18.57 -0.88
C PHE A 282 -14.54 -18.59 -1.40
N THR A 283 -15.06 -17.41 -1.77
CA THR A 283 -16.37 -17.28 -2.42
C THR A 283 -16.38 -18.00 -3.76
N VAL A 284 -15.31 -17.83 -4.54
CA VAL A 284 -15.09 -18.55 -5.80
C VAL A 284 -15.13 -20.05 -5.56
N LEU A 285 -14.27 -20.58 -4.68
CA LEU A 285 -14.18 -22.01 -4.39
C LEU A 285 -15.54 -22.61 -3.98
N SER A 286 -16.26 -21.92 -3.10
CA SER A 286 -17.60 -22.35 -2.67
C SER A 286 -18.59 -22.40 -3.84
N LEU A 287 -18.56 -21.41 -4.73
CA LEU A 287 -19.43 -21.38 -5.90
C LEU A 287 -19.08 -22.51 -6.89
N TYR A 288 -17.79 -22.81 -7.12
CA TYR A 288 -17.39 -23.94 -7.97
C TYR A 288 -17.99 -25.25 -7.49
N VAL A 289 -17.87 -25.53 -6.18
CA VAL A 289 -18.43 -26.73 -5.58
C VAL A 289 -19.95 -26.78 -5.73
N PHE A 290 -20.63 -25.64 -5.52
CA PHE A 290 -22.08 -25.55 -5.70
C PHE A 290 -22.49 -25.81 -7.16
N CYS A 291 -21.83 -25.17 -8.11
CA CYS A 291 -22.11 -25.31 -9.54
C CYS A 291 -21.87 -26.75 -10.02
N ALA A 292 -20.77 -27.38 -9.61
CA ALA A 292 -20.47 -28.77 -9.95
C ALA A 292 -21.56 -29.74 -9.44
N ARG A 293 -22.03 -29.56 -8.20
CA ARG A 293 -23.11 -30.39 -7.61
C ARG A 293 -24.46 -30.21 -8.33
N ASN A 294 -24.71 -29.04 -8.89
CA ASN A 294 -25.97 -28.69 -9.53
C ASN A 294 -25.90 -28.73 -11.07
N ASN A 295 -24.81 -29.28 -11.64
CA ASN A 295 -24.57 -29.35 -13.09
C ASN A 295 -24.65 -27.98 -13.80
N ILE A 296 -24.27 -26.89 -13.12
CA ILE A 296 -24.20 -25.54 -13.69
C ILE A 296 -22.80 -25.36 -14.28
N LYS A 297 -22.70 -25.08 -15.58
CA LYS A 297 -21.42 -24.88 -16.26
C LYS A 297 -21.02 -23.40 -16.19
N LEU A 298 -19.97 -23.11 -15.43
CA LEU A 298 -19.36 -21.78 -15.41
C LEU A 298 -18.82 -21.41 -16.80
N GLY A 299 -19.02 -20.16 -17.22
CA GLY A 299 -18.68 -19.69 -18.57
C GLY A 299 -19.64 -20.18 -19.68
N LYS A 300 -20.76 -20.83 -19.32
CA LYS A 300 -21.83 -21.18 -20.29
C LYS A 300 -23.20 -20.86 -19.72
N ASP A 301 -23.53 -21.45 -18.57
CA ASP A 301 -24.81 -21.27 -17.88
C ASP A 301 -24.75 -20.11 -16.89
N LEU A 302 -23.57 -19.84 -16.33
CA LEU A 302 -23.34 -18.81 -15.33
C LEU A 302 -21.98 -18.13 -15.55
N SER A 303 -21.97 -16.80 -15.59
CA SER A 303 -20.73 -16.04 -15.56
C SER A 303 -20.21 -15.88 -14.13
N LEU A 304 -18.89 -15.86 -13.97
CA LEU A 304 -18.22 -15.59 -12.69
C LEU A 304 -17.06 -14.62 -12.87
N ILE A 305 -16.95 -13.67 -11.95
CA ILE A 305 -15.78 -12.79 -11.79
C ILE A 305 -15.41 -12.67 -10.31
N CYS A 306 -14.10 -12.74 -10.00
CA CYS A 306 -13.56 -12.45 -8.68
C CYS A 306 -13.02 -11.02 -8.61
N MET A 307 -13.35 -10.27 -7.56
CA MET A 307 -12.85 -8.90 -7.35
C MET A 307 -11.42 -8.83 -6.80
N GLN A 308 -10.79 -9.98 -6.57
CA GLN A 308 -9.42 -10.11 -6.08
C GLN A 308 -8.66 -11.18 -6.87
N SER A 309 -7.34 -11.01 -6.96
CA SER A 309 -6.42 -12.03 -7.44
C SER A 309 -6.01 -12.95 -6.29
N ASP A 310 -5.84 -14.24 -6.57
CA ASP A 310 -5.27 -15.26 -5.68
C ASP A 310 -4.59 -16.30 -6.58
N ASP A 311 -3.39 -16.75 -6.21
CA ASP A 311 -2.68 -17.80 -6.95
C ASP A 311 -3.55 -19.05 -7.11
N ILE A 312 -4.47 -19.32 -6.17
CA ILE A 312 -5.40 -20.46 -6.25
C ILE A 312 -6.38 -20.35 -7.41
N LEU A 313 -6.66 -19.15 -7.94
CA LEU A 313 -7.61 -18.98 -9.04
C LEU A 313 -7.10 -19.62 -10.33
N ASP A 314 -5.78 -19.65 -10.55
CA ASP A 314 -5.18 -20.28 -11.73
C ASP A 314 -5.29 -21.81 -11.73
N TRP A 315 -5.66 -22.41 -10.59
CA TRP A 315 -5.84 -23.86 -10.44
C TRP A 315 -7.28 -24.33 -10.66
N HIS A 316 -8.20 -23.42 -11.00
CA HIS A 316 -9.58 -23.75 -11.30
C HIS A 316 -9.77 -24.03 -12.80
N ASP A 317 -10.67 -24.94 -13.12
CA ASP A 317 -11.12 -25.22 -14.47
C ASP A 317 -12.67 -25.18 -14.52
N PRO A 318 -13.29 -24.29 -15.31
CA PRO A 318 -12.69 -23.19 -16.08
C PRO A 318 -11.88 -22.21 -15.21
N ARG A 319 -10.99 -21.40 -15.79
CA ARG A 319 -10.26 -20.39 -15.00
C ARG A 319 -11.15 -19.16 -14.74
N PRO A 320 -11.33 -18.69 -13.48
CA PRO A 320 -12.08 -17.48 -13.19
C PRO A 320 -11.53 -16.25 -13.90
N THR A 321 -12.41 -15.37 -14.38
CA THR A 321 -12.04 -13.97 -14.61
C THR A 321 -11.83 -13.29 -13.25
N TYR A 322 -10.80 -12.46 -13.10
CA TYR A 322 -10.55 -11.75 -11.84
C TYR A 322 -9.96 -10.35 -12.04
N LEU A 323 -10.04 -9.55 -10.96
CA LEU A 323 -9.40 -8.24 -10.87
C LEU A 323 -8.13 -8.34 -10.03
N GLU A 324 -7.04 -7.79 -10.52
CA GLU A 324 -5.75 -7.77 -9.83
C GLU A 324 -5.37 -6.35 -9.40
N TYR A 325 -4.93 -6.25 -8.14
CA TYR A 325 -4.37 -5.00 -7.63
C TYR A 325 -2.93 -4.84 -8.14
N PRO A 326 -2.55 -3.69 -8.74
CA PRO A 326 -1.23 -3.52 -9.32
C PRO A 326 -0.17 -3.27 -8.25
N TYR A 327 0.20 -4.30 -7.48
CA TYR A 327 1.12 -4.24 -6.34
C TYR A 327 2.47 -3.59 -6.68
N ALA A 328 3.01 -3.88 -7.86
CA ALA A 328 4.26 -3.29 -8.33
C ALA A 328 4.18 -1.76 -8.41
N LYS A 329 3.02 -1.22 -8.82
CA LYS A 329 2.78 0.22 -8.92
C LYS A 329 2.72 0.85 -7.54
N SER A 330 1.97 0.25 -6.60
CA SER A 330 1.86 0.74 -5.22
C SER A 330 3.20 0.71 -4.48
N LEU A 331 3.99 -0.36 -4.65
CA LEU A 331 5.36 -0.44 -4.14
C LEU A 331 6.26 0.65 -4.76
N GLN A 332 6.17 0.88 -6.07
CA GLN A 332 6.92 1.96 -6.72
C GLN A 332 6.52 3.33 -6.20
N ASP A 333 5.23 3.54 -5.94
CA ASP A 333 4.71 4.78 -5.40
C ASP A 333 5.19 5.01 -3.96
N PHE A 334 5.22 3.97 -3.12
CA PHE A 334 5.86 4.04 -1.80
C PHE A 334 7.34 4.40 -1.93
N LYS A 335 8.11 3.67 -2.75
CA LYS A 335 9.54 3.92 -2.98
C LYS A 335 9.79 5.37 -3.45
N SER A 336 8.93 5.90 -4.31
CA SER A 336 8.99 7.30 -4.78
C SER A 336 8.75 8.29 -3.65
N TRP A 337 7.73 8.06 -2.81
CA TRP A 337 7.44 8.90 -1.64
C TRP A 337 8.65 8.97 -0.69
N VAL A 338 9.24 7.84 -0.35
CA VAL A 338 10.44 7.81 0.50
C VAL A 338 11.60 8.55 -0.21
N ARG A 339 11.88 8.29 -1.50
CA ARG A 339 13.00 8.94 -2.26
C ARG A 339 12.90 10.46 -2.34
N ARG A 340 11.69 11.00 -2.30
CA ARG A 340 11.45 12.45 -2.36
C ARG A 340 11.42 13.12 -0.99
N GLY A 341 11.74 12.41 0.09
CA GLY A 341 11.74 12.98 1.44
C GLY A 341 10.33 13.16 2.00
N PHE A 342 9.44 12.18 1.76
CA PHE A 342 8.11 12.11 2.39
C PHE A 342 7.15 13.28 2.07
N PRO A 343 7.07 13.76 0.82
CA PRO A 343 6.24 14.91 0.51
C PRO A 343 4.76 14.62 0.79
N GLN A 344 4.05 15.64 1.26
CA GLN A 344 2.58 15.65 1.21
C GLN A 344 2.17 15.66 -0.27
N ARG A 345 1.47 14.61 -0.71
CA ARG A 345 1.04 14.44 -2.10
C ARG A 345 -0.29 13.73 -2.19
N ALA A 346 -1.02 13.99 -3.27
CA ALA A 346 -2.33 13.40 -3.49
C ALA A 346 -2.27 11.87 -3.42
N HIS A 347 -3.32 11.30 -2.87
CA HIS A 347 -3.48 9.87 -2.81
C HIS A 347 -3.55 9.31 -4.23
N THR A 348 -2.77 8.26 -4.52
CA THR A 348 -2.74 7.67 -5.86
C THR A 348 -3.77 6.55 -5.93
N TYR A 349 -4.84 6.76 -6.70
CA TYR A 349 -5.78 5.69 -7.00
C TYR A 349 -5.25 4.88 -8.17
N VAL A 350 -4.98 3.60 -7.93
CA VAL A 350 -4.56 2.67 -8.97
C VAL A 350 -5.78 1.98 -9.56
N LYS A 351 -5.79 1.85 -10.89
CA LYS A 351 -6.83 1.10 -11.59
C LYS A 351 -6.54 -0.40 -11.46
N MET A 352 -7.56 -1.17 -11.10
CA MET A 352 -7.47 -2.63 -11.07
C MET A 352 -7.22 -3.17 -12.48
N VAL A 353 -6.37 -4.19 -12.58
CA VAL A 353 -6.08 -4.87 -13.83
C VAL A 353 -7.11 -5.96 -14.04
N TRP A 354 -7.73 -5.98 -15.21
CA TRP A 354 -8.68 -7.01 -15.58
C TRP A 354 -7.94 -8.21 -16.16
N ASN A 355 -8.03 -9.36 -15.50
CA ASN A 355 -7.49 -10.62 -15.98
C ASN A 355 -8.64 -11.50 -16.45
N GLU A 356 -8.76 -11.62 -17.77
CA GLU A 356 -9.81 -12.41 -18.41
C GLU A 356 -9.52 -13.91 -18.26
N GLY A 357 -10.51 -14.65 -17.76
CA GLY A 357 -10.52 -16.10 -17.67
C GLY A 357 -11.66 -16.69 -18.50
N ASP A 358 -11.94 -17.97 -18.33
CA ASP A 358 -12.90 -18.73 -19.13
C ASP A 358 -14.32 -18.71 -18.55
N THR A 359 -14.51 -18.13 -17.36
CA THR A 359 -15.81 -18.10 -16.67
C THR A 359 -16.73 -16.97 -17.06
N LEU A 360 -16.35 -16.07 -17.96
CA LEU A 360 -17.15 -14.90 -18.30
C LEU A 360 -17.60 -14.95 -19.76
N THR A 361 -18.90 -14.76 -20.01
CA THR A 361 -19.48 -14.86 -21.36
C THR A 361 -20.60 -13.84 -21.55
N SER A 362 -20.70 -13.28 -22.76
CA SER A 362 -21.80 -12.39 -23.14
C SER A 362 -23.11 -13.15 -23.36
N ILE A 363 -24.25 -12.49 -23.12
CA ILE A 363 -25.62 -13.05 -23.24
C ILE A 363 -26.39 -12.40 -24.39
#